data_AF-A0A1R1XUZ0-F1
#
_entry.id   AF-A0A1R1XUZ0-F1
#
_cell.length_a   1.000
_cell.length_b   1.000
_cell.length_c   1.000
_cell.angle_alpha   90.00
_cell.angle_beta   90.00
_cell.angle_gamma   90.00
#
_symmetry.space_group_name_H-M   'P 1'
#
loop_
_entity.id
_entity.type
_entity.pdbx_description
1 polymer ?
#
loop_
_entity_poly.entity_id
_entity_poly.type
_entity_poly.pdbx_seq_one_letter_code
_entity_poly.pdbx_strand_id
1 'polypeptide(L)'
;EYADAFTPFTTSPKSEMALLKHIQLYCYEDAKLMRLFSQIVRILYTEDVLSHDAIVFWATKGALPQGKSTFLKQMEKFIAYLDSIEEEDSDESDDE
;
A
#
# COMPACT_ATOMS: atom_id res chain seq x y z
N GLU A 1 7.15 8.90 -14.83
CA GLU A 1 6.19 8.85 -15.96
C GLU A 1 5.58 7.45 -16.18
N TYR A 2 5.08 6.81 -15.12
CA TYR A 2 4.17 5.66 -15.22
C TYR A 2 2.96 5.82 -14.29
N ALA A 3 3.06 6.68 -13.26
CA ALA A 3 1.97 7.03 -12.35
C ALA A 3 0.74 7.58 -13.10
N ASP A 4 0.92 8.53 -14.02
CA ASP A 4 -0.17 9.13 -14.82
C ASP A 4 -1.00 8.10 -15.61
N ALA A 5 -0.41 6.95 -15.96
CA ALA A 5 -1.12 5.89 -16.68
C ALA A 5 -2.04 5.07 -15.76
N PHE A 6 -1.76 5.03 -14.45
CA PHE A 6 -2.54 4.28 -13.46
C PHE A 6 -3.55 5.15 -12.71
N THR A 7 -3.30 6.46 -12.59
CA THR A 7 -4.19 7.44 -11.91
C THR A 7 -5.67 7.35 -12.32
N PRO A 8 -6.05 7.20 -13.61
CA PRO A 8 -7.46 7.12 -14.00
C PRO A 8 -8.13 5.79 -13.58
N PHE A 9 -7.33 4.77 -13.30
CA PHE A 9 -7.81 3.42 -12.99
C PHE A 9 -7.88 3.17 -11.49
N THR A 10 -7.17 3.94 -10.67
CA THR A 10 -7.15 3.83 -9.20
C THR A 10 -8.07 4.83 -8.49
N THR A 11 -8.98 5.50 -9.19
CA THR A 11 -9.95 6.43 -8.58
C THR A 11 -11.01 5.78 -7.68
N SER A 12 -10.89 4.48 -7.38
CA SER A 12 -11.81 3.77 -6.49
C SER A 12 -11.06 2.81 -5.56
N PRO A 13 -11.50 2.66 -4.30
CA PRO A 13 -10.89 1.75 -3.33
C PRO A 13 -10.80 0.29 -3.83
N LYS A 14 -11.75 -0.12 -4.66
CA LYS A 14 -11.77 -1.47 -5.26
C LYS A 14 -10.63 -1.66 -6.26
N SER A 15 -10.33 -0.64 -7.05
CA SER A 15 -9.26 -0.68 -8.05
C SER A 15 -7.88 -0.65 -7.40
N GLU A 16 -7.69 0.20 -6.39
CA GLU A 16 -6.45 0.26 -5.59
C GLU A 16 -6.13 -1.10 -4.95
N MET A 17 -7.16 -1.74 -4.37
CA MET A 17 -7.03 -3.07 -3.80
C MET A 17 -6.71 -4.13 -4.85
N ALA A 18 -7.31 -4.05 -6.05
CA ALA A 18 -6.99 -4.96 -7.14
C ALA A 18 -5.53 -4.79 -7.61
N LEU A 19 -5.06 -3.55 -7.71
CA LEU A 19 -3.68 -3.23 -8.06
C LEU A 19 -2.69 -3.77 -7.02
N LEU A 20 -2.93 -3.54 -5.72
CA LEU A 20 -2.11 -4.08 -4.63
C LEU A 20 -2.02 -5.60 -4.67
N LYS A 21 -3.14 -6.28 -4.88
CA LYS A 21 -3.18 -7.75 -5.03
C LYS A 21 -2.44 -8.23 -6.28
N HIS A 22 -2.54 -7.51 -7.39
CA HIS A 22 -1.84 -7.85 -8.62
C HIS A 22 -0.31 -7.69 -8.46
N ILE A 23 0.13 -6.58 -7.85
CA ILE A 23 1.54 -6.34 -7.51
C ILE A 23 2.06 -7.42 -6.57
N GLN A 24 1.27 -7.82 -5.57
CA GLN A 24 1.64 -8.89 -4.64
C GLN A 24 1.89 -10.21 -5.38
N LEU A 25 1.00 -10.61 -6.29
CA LEU A 25 1.16 -11.82 -7.09
C LEU A 25 2.39 -11.72 -8.00
N TYR A 26 2.53 -10.61 -8.72
CA TYR A 26 3.64 -10.39 -9.64
C TYR A 26 5.00 -10.38 -8.93
N CYS A 27 5.09 -9.72 -7.77
CA CYS A 27 6.30 -9.70 -6.98
C CYS A 27 6.63 -11.06 -6.36
N TYR A 28 5.64 -11.93 -6.13
CA TYR A 28 5.87 -13.27 -5.60
C TYR A 28 6.51 -14.22 -6.63
N GLU A 29 6.32 -13.97 -7.93
CA GLU A 29 6.87 -14.82 -9.00
C GLU A 29 8.37 -14.59 -9.25
N ASP A 30 8.93 -13.44 -8.85
CA ASP A 30 10.35 -13.10 -9.03
C ASP A 30 11.00 -12.70 -7.70
N ALA A 31 12.01 -13.44 -7.27
CA ALA A 31 12.75 -13.20 -6.03
C ALA A 31 13.41 -11.81 -5.93
N LYS A 32 13.73 -11.16 -7.06
CA LYS A 32 14.21 -9.77 -7.09
C LYS A 32 13.07 -8.82 -6.78
N LEU A 33 11.90 -9.03 -7.38
CA LEU A 33 10.71 -8.21 -7.16
C LEU A 33 10.16 -8.39 -5.74
N MET A 34 10.29 -9.59 -5.15
CA MET A 34 9.94 -9.83 -3.74
C MET A 34 10.60 -8.85 -2.78
N ARG A 35 11.85 -8.42 -3.07
CA ARG A 35 12.61 -7.46 -2.26
C ARG A 35 12.27 -6.00 -2.56
N LEU A 36 11.70 -5.74 -3.73
CA LEU A 36 11.31 -4.40 -4.17
C LEU A 36 9.86 -4.06 -3.83
N PHE A 37 9.06 -5.05 -3.42
CA PHE A 37 7.64 -4.88 -3.11
C PHE A 37 7.37 -3.66 -2.21
N SER A 38 8.09 -3.52 -1.08
CA SER A 38 7.87 -2.39 -0.18
C SER A 38 8.21 -1.04 -0.80
N GLN A 39 9.23 -0.98 -1.67
CA GLN A 39 9.59 0.22 -2.39
C GLN A 39 8.54 0.56 -3.46
N ILE A 40 8.00 -0.43 -4.17
CA ILE A 40 6.95 -0.25 -5.17
C ILE A 40 5.71 0.35 -4.50
N VAL A 41 5.23 -0.23 -3.38
CA VAL A 41 4.04 0.28 -2.69
C VAL A 41 4.26 1.70 -2.18
N ARG A 42 5.45 2.03 -1.67
CA ARG A 42 5.78 3.40 -1.24
C ARG A 42 5.73 4.40 -2.38
N ILE A 43 6.30 4.07 -3.55
CA ILE A 43 6.24 4.93 -4.73
C ILE A 43 4.79 5.16 -5.14
N LEU A 44 3.97 4.10 -5.18
CA LEU A 44 2.57 4.21 -5.54
C LEU A 44 1.74 5.03 -4.53
N TYR A 45 2.11 5.01 -3.26
CA TYR A 45 1.53 5.89 -2.25
C TYR A 45 1.93 7.35 -2.48
N THR A 46 3.23 7.63 -2.69
CA THR A 46 3.74 8.99 -2.92
C THR A 46 3.22 9.63 -4.22
N GLU A 47 2.88 8.82 -5.22
CA GLU A 47 2.33 9.27 -6.50
C GLU A 47 0.79 9.32 -6.50
N ASP A 48 0.15 9.28 -5.32
CA ASP A 48 -1.32 9.30 -5.14
C ASP A 48 -2.07 8.19 -5.91
N VAL A 49 -1.40 7.06 -6.18
CA VAL A 49 -2.00 5.89 -6.85
C VAL A 49 -2.67 4.96 -5.84
N LEU A 50 -2.13 4.87 -4.62
CA LEU A 50 -2.69 4.07 -3.52
C LEU A 50 -2.93 4.95 -2.30
N SER A 51 -4.13 4.88 -1.74
CA SER A 51 -4.47 5.54 -0.48
C SER A 51 -3.89 4.81 0.74
N HIS A 52 -3.79 5.53 1.86
CA HIS A 52 -3.47 4.98 3.17
C HIS A 52 -4.45 3.85 3.52
N ASP A 53 -5.76 4.12 3.43
CA ASP A 53 -6.83 3.15 3.66
C ASP A 53 -6.65 1.85 2.87
N ALA A 54 -6.31 1.94 1.58
CA ALA A 54 -6.13 0.76 0.75
C ALA A 54 -4.93 -0.09 1.22
N ILE A 55 -3.84 0.54 1.65
CA ILE A 55 -2.63 -0.14 2.11
C ILE A 55 -2.87 -0.82 3.47
N VAL A 56 -3.52 -0.12 4.41
CA VAL A 56 -3.88 -0.67 5.73
C VAL A 56 -4.92 -1.78 5.60
N PHE A 57 -5.94 -1.58 4.76
CA PHE A 57 -6.92 -2.63 4.49
C PHE A 57 -6.26 -3.87 3.87
N TRP A 58 -5.33 -3.68 2.93
CA TRP A 58 -4.57 -4.79 2.36
C TRP A 58 -3.79 -5.54 3.44
N ALA A 59 -3.09 -4.82 4.31
CA ALA A 59 -2.29 -5.43 5.37
C ALA A 59 -3.13 -6.25 6.37
N THR A 60 -4.30 -5.75 6.73
CA THR A 60 -5.16 -6.36 7.76
C THR A 60 -6.04 -7.49 7.19
N LYS A 61 -6.68 -7.28 6.04
CA LYS A 61 -7.73 -8.18 5.51
C LYS A 61 -7.59 -8.50 4.01
N GLY A 62 -6.91 -7.66 3.23
CA GLY A 62 -6.86 -7.78 1.78
C GLY A 62 -5.73 -8.64 1.21
N ALA A 63 -4.67 -8.91 1.97
CA ALA A 63 -3.48 -9.59 1.49
C ALA A 63 -3.74 -11.06 1.11
N LEU A 64 -3.27 -11.44 -0.07
CA LEU A 64 -3.38 -12.80 -0.58
C LEU A 64 -2.42 -13.75 0.14
N PRO A 65 -2.65 -15.07 0.16
CA PRO A 65 -1.77 -16.05 0.81
C PRO A 65 -0.32 -16.06 0.28
N GLN A 66 -0.12 -15.73 -1.00
CA GLN A 66 1.16 -15.78 -1.71
C GLN A 66 2.13 -14.76 -1.12
N GLY A 67 3.18 -15.25 -0.46
CA GLY A 67 4.19 -14.39 0.17
C GLY A 67 3.67 -13.52 1.32
N LYS A 68 2.44 -13.77 1.82
CA LYS A 68 1.76 -12.90 2.81
C LYS A 68 2.65 -12.52 3.98
N SER A 69 3.19 -13.52 4.68
CA SER A 69 4.02 -13.30 5.87
C SER A 69 5.25 -12.46 5.55
N THR A 70 5.90 -12.72 4.41
CA THR A 70 7.09 -12.00 3.97
C THR A 70 6.75 -10.55 3.61
N PHE A 71 5.67 -10.31 2.87
CA PHE A 71 5.28 -8.96 2.47
C PHE A 71 4.77 -8.13 3.65
N LEU A 72 3.96 -8.71 4.55
CA LEU A 72 3.51 -8.03 5.76
C LEU A 72 4.70 -7.60 6.64
N LYS A 73 5.68 -8.49 6.83
CA LYS A 73 6.90 -8.15 7.58
C LYS A 73 7.72 -7.04 6.92
N GLN A 74 7.78 -7.00 5.59
CA GLN A 74 8.45 -5.92 4.87
C GLN A 74 7.70 -4.58 4.96
N MET A 75 6.38 -4.62 5.09
CA MET A 75 5.51 -3.45 5.13
C MET A 75 5.24 -2.93 6.53
N GLU A 76 5.51 -3.71 7.58
CA GLU A 76 5.23 -3.39 9.00
C GLU A 76 5.66 -1.96 9.39
N LYS A 77 6.91 -1.59 9.11
CA LYS A 77 7.42 -0.25 9.43
C LYS A 77 6.73 0.87 8.66
N PHE A 78 6.30 0.58 7.43
CA PHE A 78 5.62 1.58 6.61
C PHE A 78 4.18 1.75 7.04
N ILE A 79 3.48 0.66 7.36
CA ILE A 79 2.12 0.71 7.91
C ILE A 79 2.10 1.48 9.22
N ALA A 80 3.02 1.17 10.14
CA ALA A 80 3.13 1.90 11.41
C ALA A 80 3.40 3.40 11.21
N TYR A 81 4.12 3.78 10.15
CA TYR A 81 4.34 5.18 9.80
C TYR A 81 3.07 5.84 9.23
N LEU A 82 2.30 5.12 8.41
CA LEU A 82 1.03 5.64 7.90
C LEU A 82 0.03 5.86 9.05
N ASP A 83 -0.08 4.89 9.95
CA ASP A 83 -0.97 4.97 11.11
C ASP A 83 -0.57 6.14 12.04
N SER A 84 0.74 6.41 12.23
CA SER A 84 1.17 7.56 13.04
C SER A 84 0.80 8.92 12.44
N ILE A 85 0.75 9.05 11.11
CA ILE A 85 0.35 10.31 10.47
C ILE A 85 -1.14 10.58 10.72
N GLU A 86 -1.98 9.54 10.60
CA GLU A 86 -3.43 9.67 10.83
C GLU A 86 -3.77 9.97 12.29
N GLU A 87 -3.00 9.42 13.24
CA GLU A 87 -3.11 9.78 14.66
C GLU A 87 -2.73 11.25 14.91
N GLU A 88 -1.63 11.75 14.32
CA GLU A 88 -1.20 13.16 14.45
C GLU A 88 -2.22 14.15 13.84
N ASP A 89 -2.79 13.87 12.67
CA ASP A 89 -3.84 14.70 12.05
C ASP A 89 -5.14 14.72 12.88
N SER A 90 -5.42 13.66 13.64
CA SER A 90 -6.62 13.54 14.47
C SER A 90 -6.50 14.34 15.79
N ASP A 91 -5.32 14.39 16.39
CA ASP A 91 -5.07 15.11 17.65
C ASP A 91 -5.00 16.64 17.47
N GLU A 92 -4.71 17.16 16.26
CA GLU A 92 -4.76 18.61 15.98
C GLU A 92 -6.19 19.17 15.86
N SER A 93 -7.23 18.33 15.96
CA SER A 93 -8.63 18.71 15.77
C SER A 93 -9.42 18.93 17.07
N ASP A 94 -8.83 18.80 18.25
CA ASP A 94 -9.52 18.86 19.57
C ASP A 94 -9.14 20.08 20.44
N ASP A 95 -8.64 21.15 19.82
CA ASP A 95 -8.25 22.42 20.50
C ASP A 95 -9.08 23.64 20.01
N GLU A 96 -10.41 23.49 19.92
CA GLU A 96 -11.40 24.60 19.93
C GLU A 96 -12.50 24.44 20.99
#